data_AF-A0A8T4LQC5-F1
#
_entry.id   AF-A0A8T4LQC5-F1
#
_cell.length_a   1.000
_cell.length_b   1.000
_cell.length_c   1.000
_cell.angle_alpha   90.00
_cell.angle_beta   90.00
_cell.angle_gamma   90.00
#
_symmetry.space_group_name_H-M   'P 1'
#
loop_
_entity.id
_entity.type
_entity.pdbx_description
1 polymer ?
#
loop_
_entity_poly.entity_id
_entity_poly.type
_entity_poly.pdbx_seq_one_letter_code
_entity_poly.pdbx_strand_id
1 'polypeptide(L)' 'MPRTVTLNIGSHGSFTRDQSMEQVSGHTEIGELIVQMQMSYLRSFKERVNR' A
#
# COMPACT_ATOMS: atom_id res chain seq x y z
N MET A 1 -4.75 3.86 -6.46
CA MET A 1 -4.58 2.65 -7.30
C MET A 1 -5.79 2.48 -8.21
N PRO A 2 -5.61 2.07 -9.48
CA PRO A 2 -6.69 1.66 -10.36
C PRO A 2 -7.46 0.48 -9.75
N ARG A 3 -8.78 0.40 -9.95
CA ARG A 3 -9.65 -0.61 -9.30
C ARG A 3 -9.30 -2.06 -9.66
N THR A 4 -8.62 -2.28 -10.78
CA THR A 4 -8.19 -3.60 -11.26
C THR A 4 -6.86 -4.07 -10.69
N VAL A 5 -6.16 -3.23 -9.93
CA VAL A 5 -4.84 -3.56 -9.40
C VAL A 5 -4.99 -4.19 -8.01
N THR A 6 -4.50 -5.42 -7.88
CA THR A 6 -4.32 -6.12 -6.62
C THR A 6 -2.96 -5.80 -6.02
N LEU A 7 -2.94 -5.52 -4.72
CA LEU A 7 -1.73 -5.33 -3.93
C LEU A 7 -1.32 -6.68 -3.33
N ASN A 8 -0.12 -7.14 -3.66
CA ASN A 8 0.41 -8.38 -3.11
C ASN A 8 1.36 -8.08 -1.94
N ILE A 9 1.06 -8.62 -0.76
CA ILE A 9 1.82 -8.37 0.47
C ILE A 9 2.52 -9.67 0.90
N GLY A 10 3.60 -10.01 0.20
CA GLY A 10 4.44 -11.17 0.54
C GLY A 10 3.64 -12.44 0.87
N SER A 11 3.88 -13.00 2.05
CA SER A 11 3.18 -14.18 2.57
C SER A 11 1.76 -13.93 3.08
N HIS A 12 1.35 -12.67 3.24
CA HIS A 12 0.03 -12.30 3.77
C HIS A 12 -1.07 -12.36 2.69
N GLY A 13 -0.68 -12.51 1.42
CA GLY A 13 -1.60 -12.69 0.31
C GLY A 13 -1.85 -11.43 -0.50
N SER A 14 -2.87 -11.50 -1.36
CA SER A 14 -3.24 -10.45 -2.30
C SER A 14 -4.53 -9.77 -1.89
N PHE A 15 -4.51 -8.44 -1.92
CA PHE A 15 -5.61 -7.60 -1.50
C PHE A 15 -6.07 -6.73 -2.68
N THR A 16 -7.37 -6.71 -2.94
CA THR A 16 -7.95 -5.72 -3.85
C THR A 16 -7.86 -4.32 -3.24
N ARG A 17 -8.14 -3.28 -4.04
CA ARG A 17 -8.22 -1.91 -3.54
C ARG A 17 -9.14 -1.78 -2.33
N ASP A 18 -10.35 -2.34 -2.43
CA ASP A 18 -11.37 -2.14 -1.39
C ASP A 18 -11.01 -2.90 -0.12
N GLN A 19 -10.48 -4.13 -0.24
CA GLN A 19 -9.93 -4.88 0.90
C GLN A 19 -8.73 -4.16 1.54
N SER A 20 -7.86 -3.57 0.73
CA SER A 20 -6.72 -2.79 1.25
C SER A 20 -7.21 -1.59 2.06
N MET A 21 -8.27 -0.91 1.59
CA MET A 21 -8.88 0.20 2.33
C MET A 21 -9.52 -0.26 3.64
N GLU A 22 -10.19 -1.41 3.66
CA GLU A 22 -10.74 -1.99 4.89
C GLU A 22 -9.64 -2.29 5.92
N GLN A 23 -8.52 -2.88 5.50
CA GLN A 23 -7.38 -3.15 6.40
C GLN A 23 -6.80 -1.84 6.97
N VAL A 24 -6.64 -0.82 6.14
CA VAL A 24 -6.14 0.50 6.56
C VAL A 24 -7.10 1.19 7.52
N SER A 25 -8.40 1.22 7.20
CA SER A 25 -9.42 1.82 8.07
C SER A 25 -9.60 1.06 9.38
N GLY A 26 -9.38 -0.25 9.38
CA GLY A 26 -9.41 -1.09 10.57
C GLY A 26 -8.16 -1.00 11.45
N HIS A 27 -7.14 -0.21 11.05
CA HIS A 27 -5.85 -0.14 11.74
C HIS A 27 -5.22 -1.52 12.00
N THR A 28 -5.37 -2.44 11.06
CA THR A 28 -4.77 -3.78 11.17
C THR A 28 -3.27 -3.71 10.88
N GLU A 29 -2.52 -4.74 11.32
CA GLU A 29 -1.09 -4.87 10.99
C GLU A 29 -0.83 -4.81 9.48
N ILE A 30 -1.71 -5.45 8.69
CA ILE A 30 -1.69 -5.36 7.22
C ILE A 30 -1.90 -3.91 6.76
N GLY A 31 -2.89 -3.22 7.32
CA GLY A 31 -3.19 -1.83 7.01
C GLY A 31 -1.99 -0.90 7.25
N GLU A 32 -1.31 -1.05 8.39
CA GLU A 32 -0.10 -0.29 8.69
C GLU A 32 1.02 -0.57 7.69
N LEU A 33 1.21 -1.84 7.31
CA LEU A 33 2.21 -2.24 6.33
C LEU A 33 1.94 -1.63 4.95
N ILE A 34 0.66 -1.60 4.53
CA ILE A 34 0.21 -0.96 3.29
C ILE A 34 0.58 0.51 3.28
N VAL A 35 0.28 1.22 4.38
CA VAL A 35 0.60 2.65 4.53
C VAL A 35 2.11 2.87 4.46
N GLN A 36 2.91 2.07 5.17
CA GLN A 36 4.37 2.19 5.15
C GLN A 36 4.96 2.00 3.75
N MET A 37 4.49 1.00 3.00
CA MET A 37 4.93 0.78 1.62
C MET A 37 4.57 1.97 0.72
N GLN A 38 3.34 2.48 0.80
CA GLN A 38 2.90 3.64 0.03
C GLN A 38 3.72 4.88 0.36
N MET A 39 3.95 5.16 1.65
CA MET A 39 4.76 6.30 2.09
C MET A 39 6.22 6.18 1.65
N SER A 40 6.79 4.98 1.69
CA SER A 40 8.16 4.73 1.23
C SER A 40 8.28 4.96 -0.28
N TYR A 41 7.33 4.45 -1.07
CA TYR A 41 7.26 4.71 -2.51
C TYR A 41 7.17 6.21 -2.82
N LEU A 42 6.30 6.95 -2.13
CA LEU A 42 6.15 8.40 -2.32
C LEU A 42 7.43 9.17 -1.98
N ARG A 43 8.16 8.78 -0.93
CA ARG A 43 9.47 9.38 -0.60
C ARG A 43 10.49 9.13 -1.69
N SER A 44 10.67 7.88 -2.11
CA SER A 44 11.62 7.54 -3.18
C SER A 44 11.27 8.21 -4.50
N PHE A 45 9.97 8.39 -4.78
CA PHE A 45 9.52 9.13 -5.95
C PHE A 45 9.91 10.61 -5.85
N LYS A 46 9.65 11.26 -4.71
CA LYS A 46 10.04 12.66 -4.45
C LYS A 46 11.55 12.86 -4.61
N GLU A 47 12.36 11.97 -4.04
CA GLU A 47 13.82 12.01 -4.16
C GLU A 47 14.30 11.90 -5.61
N ARG A 48 13.60 11.10 -6.43
CA ARG A 48 13.92 10.93 -7.85
C ARG A 48 13.53 12.14 -8.70
N VAL A 49 12.43 12.82 -8.37
CA VAL A 49 11.96 14.02 -9.09
C VAL A 49 12.78 15.26 -8.73
N ASN A 50 13.31 15.34 -7.51
CA ASN A 50 14.13 16.45 -7.04
C ASN A 50 15.62 16.35 -7.40
N ARG A 51 16.00 15.41 -8.28
CA ARG A 51 17.39 15.15 -8.70
C ARG A 51 17.57 15.48 -10.17
#